data_AF-A0ABD0LEC7-F1
#
_entry.id   AF-A0ABD0LEC7-F1
#
_cell.length_a   1.000
_cell.length_b   1.000
_cell.length_c   1.000
_cell.angle_alpha   90.00
_cell.angle_beta   90.00
_cell.angle_gamma   90.00
#
_symmetry.space_group_name_H-M   'P 1'
#
loop_
_entity.id
_entity.type
_entity.pdbx_description
1 polymer ?
#
loop_
_entity_poly.entity_id
_entity_poly.type
_entity_poly.pdbx_seq_one_letter_code
_entity_poly.pdbx_strand_id
1 'polypeptide(L)'
;MKIDVTTSWAFDVNKELFNGMTVVDLCDPARIFIGKQWATGWVLVDTALREPGPFKRLLTAQKSRSRESSQSTAEIAYEWVKRDSPPAMYDYNDTCLARVVASKCHTDHAIPKLVHFVNFRRRELPFYSFVSIVSAFRVVQPCLILFHADYLPYGNHWELLVQMVPEVIHVLRKAPNSIFGRPVHVVEHQSDVARLEAMSKFGGIYSDFDYVLLNPLDDLLHHNVVMGMESGRFGNGFYMGQPGATFFKYWYDSYHTFNDGDWAGHSCAVPYEIFKKHPNLVHVVNTFHEPNWSIIHTDFYTKPFNWTKVYGIHLYSKLFSGILNRKLETLKSSVGEITRYTLFGNSQACLNKTH
;
A
#
# COMPACT_ATOMS: atom_id res chain seq x y z
N MET A 1 -8.14 -41.42 -32.13
CA MET A 1 -8.70 -40.62 -31.03
C MET A 1 -7.61 -40.33 -29.99
N LYS A 2 -6.90 -39.22 -30.17
CA LYS A 2 -6.05 -38.52 -29.19
C LYS A 2 -6.09 -37.06 -29.65
N ILE A 3 -6.32 -36.12 -28.74
CA ILE A 3 -6.31 -34.69 -29.07
C ILE A 3 -5.01 -34.11 -28.53
N ASP A 4 -4.31 -33.39 -29.38
CA ASP A 4 -3.09 -32.65 -29.06
C ASP A 4 -3.47 -31.26 -28.52
N VAL A 5 -2.74 -30.75 -27.53
CA VAL A 5 -3.04 -29.44 -26.90
C VAL A 5 -1.74 -28.68 -26.63
N THR A 6 -1.22 -28.05 -27.68
CA THR A 6 -0.07 -27.14 -27.62
C THR A 6 -0.50 -25.73 -27.19
N THR A 7 -0.42 -25.41 -25.90
CA THR A 7 -0.37 -24.01 -25.42
C THR A 7 0.51 -23.87 -24.18
N SER A 8 1.78 -23.50 -24.37
CA SER A 8 2.71 -23.18 -23.29
C SER A 8 2.67 -21.69 -22.93
N TRP A 9 1.99 -21.32 -21.85
CA TRP A 9 2.06 -19.97 -21.30
C TRP A 9 3.23 -19.85 -20.31
N ALA A 10 4.44 -19.81 -20.86
CA ALA A 10 5.63 -19.38 -20.12
C ALA A 10 5.72 -17.86 -20.19
N PHE A 11 5.68 -17.18 -19.04
CA PHE A 11 5.98 -15.75 -18.98
C PHE A 11 7.48 -15.54 -19.10
N ASP A 12 7.93 -15.23 -20.32
CA ASP A 12 9.32 -14.88 -20.61
C ASP A 12 9.58 -13.43 -20.16
N VAL A 13 10.12 -13.28 -18.94
CA VAL A 13 10.36 -11.96 -18.33
C VAL A 13 11.67 -11.39 -18.84
N ASN A 14 11.67 -10.86 -20.07
CA ASN A 14 12.76 -10.03 -20.57
C ASN A 14 12.38 -9.01 -21.65
N LYS A 15 12.91 -7.79 -21.48
CA LYS A 15 12.92 -6.61 -22.38
C LYS A 15 11.63 -5.77 -22.48
N GLU A 16 11.89 -4.50 -22.83
CA GLU A 16 10.95 -3.45 -23.25
C GLU A 16 9.90 -2.96 -22.24
N LEU A 17 10.37 -2.39 -21.12
CA LEU A 17 9.68 -1.29 -20.44
C LEU A 17 10.67 -0.31 -19.76
N PHE A 18 11.64 0.19 -20.54
CA PHE A 18 12.55 1.27 -20.13
C PHE A 18 12.48 2.43 -21.13
N ASN A 19 11.64 3.42 -20.82
CA ASN A 19 11.75 4.77 -21.38
C ASN A 19 11.41 5.80 -20.31
N GLY A 20 12.16 6.90 -20.27
CA GLY A 20 12.36 7.65 -19.03
C GLY A 20 11.18 8.50 -18.55
N MET A 21 11.02 8.58 -17.23
CA MET A 21 10.40 9.74 -16.57
C MET A 21 11.49 10.66 -16.04
N THR A 22 11.61 11.85 -16.63
CA THR A 22 12.53 12.89 -16.20
C THR A 22 12.01 13.55 -14.92
N VAL A 23 12.85 13.68 -13.89
CA VAL A 23 12.52 14.51 -12.73
C VAL A 23 12.65 15.97 -13.13
N VAL A 24 11.50 16.62 -13.35
CA VAL A 24 11.40 18.08 -13.49
C VAL A 24 11.21 18.67 -12.10
N ASP A 25 12.19 19.43 -11.63
CA ASP A 25 12.01 20.35 -10.50
C ASP A 25 11.24 21.59 -10.99
N LEU A 26 10.30 22.08 -10.19
CA LEU A 26 9.32 23.10 -10.58
C LEU A 26 9.45 24.41 -9.78
N CYS A 27 10.50 24.58 -8.96
CA CYS A 27 10.62 25.73 -8.05
C CYS A 27 11.90 26.58 -8.15
N ASP A 28 12.93 26.21 -8.92
CA ASP A 28 14.11 27.08 -9.15
C ASP A 28 14.74 26.88 -10.56
N PRO A 29 14.69 27.89 -11.46
CA PRO A 29 15.32 27.81 -12.80
C PRO A 29 16.85 27.87 -12.82
N ALA A 30 17.55 28.12 -11.71
CA ALA A 30 18.93 28.60 -11.71
C ALA A 30 20.05 27.54 -11.58
N ARG A 31 19.74 26.23 -11.51
CA ARG A 31 20.76 25.17 -11.32
C ARG A 31 20.59 23.95 -12.22
N ILE A 32 21.51 23.79 -13.17
CA ILE A 32 21.60 22.64 -14.10
C ILE A 32 22.86 21.84 -13.81
N PHE A 33 22.76 20.52 -13.68
CA PHE A 33 23.88 19.57 -13.84
C PHE A 33 23.40 18.28 -14.52
N ILE A 34 24.19 17.73 -15.45
CA ILE A 34 23.86 16.57 -16.29
C ILE A 34 25.09 15.68 -16.47
N GLY A 35 24.92 14.36 -16.35
CA GLY A 35 25.91 13.38 -16.84
C GLY A 35 25.72 11.96 -16.26
N LYS A 36 25.96 10.88 -17.02
CA LYS A 36 26.18 10.81 -18.47
C LYS A 36 25.93 9.37 -18.99
N GLN A 37 25.40 9.26 -20.21
CA GLN A 37 25.32 7.99 -20.95
C GLN A 37 26.69 7.65 -21.55
N TRP A 38 27.02 6.36 -21.65
CA TRP A 38 28.07 5.84 -22.53
C TRP A 38 27.55 4.63 -23.31
N ALA A 39 27.87 4.56 -24.59
CA ALA A 39 27.53 3.45 -25.46
C ALA A 39 28.75 3.13 -26.35
N THR A 40 29.32 1.92 -26.19
CA THR A 40 30.07 1.12 -27.19
C THR A 40 30.69 -0.09 -26.51
N GLY A 41 30.67 -1.25 -27.16
CA GLY A 41 31.59 -2.37 -26.87
C GLY A 41 31.03 -3.49 -25.98
N TRP A 42 31.31 -4.73 -26.38
CA TRP A 42 31.14 -5.94 -25.55
C TRP A 42 32.43 -6.19 -24.75
N VAL A 43 32.34 -6.30 -23.42
CA VAL A 43 33.33 -7.05 -22.61
C VAL A 43 32.60 -7.78 -21.48
N LEU A 44 32.89 -9.07 -21.36
CA LEU A 44 32.53 -9.93 -20.23
C LEU A 44 33.85 -10.37 -19.60
N VAL A 45 34.08 -10.11 -18.30
CA VAL A 45 35.00 -10.83 -17.39
C VAL A 45 34.95 -10.20 -15.98
N ASP A 46 35.43 -10.93 -14.97
CA ASP A 46 35.06 -10.86 -13.57
C ASP A 46 36.16 -10.29 -12.63
N THR A 47 35.78 -10.03 -11.38
CA THR A 47 36.56 -9.82 -10.15
C THR A 47 37.31 -8.50 -9.87
N ALA A 48 36.89 -7.91 -8.75
CA ALA A 48 37.68 -7.20 -7.73
C ALA A 48 38.00 -5.69 -7.84
N LEU A 49 38.09 -5.10 -6.64
CA LEU A 49 38.50 -3.74 -6.28
C LEU A 49 37.49 -2.58 -6.52
N ARG A 50 37.95 -1.34 -6.30
CA ARG A 50 37.26 -0.25 -5.58
C ARG A 50 37.73 1.12 -6.13
N GLU A 51 37.15 2.30 -5.90
CA GLU A 51 35.85 2.93 -5.52
C GLU A 51 36.11 4.48 -5.57
N PRO A 52 35.20 5.44 -5.24
CA PRO A 52 33.81 5.37 -4.76
C PRO A 52 32.81 6.27 -5.54
N GLY A 53 31.57 6.35 -5.04
CA GLY A 53 30.79 7.61 -4.99
C GLY A 53 29.75 7.88 -6.09
N PRO A 54 28.50 8.29 -5.74
CA PRO A 54 27.80 8.08 -4.48
C PRO A 54 26.40 7.46 -4.72
N PHE A 55 26.32 6.13 -4.84
CA PHE A 55 25.08 5.37 -4.70
C PHE A 55 25.34 4.17 -3.77
N LYS A 56 24.45 3.93 -2.79
CA LYS A 56 24.62 2.82 -1.84
C LYS A 56 24.27 1.47 -2.47
N ARG A 57 24.93 0.43 -1.97
CA ARG A 57 25.29 -0.76 -2.75
C ARG A 57 24.42 -1.95 -2.38
N LEU A 58 23.82 -2.59 -3.37
CA LEU A 58 23.16 -3.88 -3.17
C LEU A 58 24.25 -4.96 -2.99
N LEU A 59 24.60 -5.24 -1.74
CA LEU A 59 25.63 -6.22 -1.38
C LEU A 59 25.13 -7.64 -1.68
N THR A 60 25.62 -8.21 -2.79
CA THR A 60 25.51 -9.64 -3.09
C THR A 60 26.07 -10.48 -1.94
N ALA A 61 25.34 -11.52 -1.53
CA ALA A 61 25.68 -12.33 -0.37
C ALA A 61 27.12 -12.86 -0.39
N GLN A 62 27.94 -12.47 0.59
CA GLN A 62 29.27 -13.04 0.76
C GLN A 62 29.17 -14.49 1.22
N LYS A 63 29.61 -15.43 0.39
CA LYS A 63 29.95 -16.79 0.85
C LYS A 63 31.26 -16.74 1.63
N SER A 64 31.16 -16.52 2.93
CA SER A 64 32.23 -16.92 3.85
C SER A 64 32.44 -18.43 3.72
N ARG A 65 33.68 -18.85 3.46
CA ARG A 65 34.11 -20.25 3.53
C ARG A 65 34.97 -20.42 4.78
N SER A 66 34.35 -20.70 5.92
CA SER A 66 35.06 -21.40 7.00
C SER A 66 35.48 -22.78 6.48
N ARG A 67 36.69 -23.23 6.82
CA ARG A 67 37.08 -24.63 6.64
C ARG A 67 36.57 -25.47 7.82
N GLU A 68 35.25 -25.48 7.99
CA GLU A 68 34.44 -26.45 8.73
C GLU A 68 32.99 -25.95 8.78
N SER A 69 32.04 -26.89 8.64
CA SER A 69 30.61 -26.69 8.33
C SER A 69 30.34 -25.96 7.00
N SER A 70 29.33 -26.41 6.26
CA SER A 70 28.98 -25.90 4.91
C SER A 70 27.77 -24.96 4.93
N GLN A 71 27.78 -23.95 5.81
CA GLN A 71 26.73 -22.94 5.89
C GLN A 71 27.07 -21.72 5.03
N SER A 72 26.18 -21.34 4.11
CA SER A 72 26.24 -20.04 3.42
C SER A 72 25.05 -19.18 3.81
N THR A 73 25.25 -18.27 4.76
CA THR A 73 24.23 -17.32 5.20
C THR A 73 24.10 -16.15 4.22
N ALA A 74 23.00 -16.10 3.48
CA ALA A 74 22.54 -14.84 2.91
C ALA A 74 21.92 -14.00 4.04
N GLU A 75 22.71 -13.08 4.60
CA GLU A 75 22.20 -11.99 5.42
C GLU A 75 21.94 -10.78 4.52
N ILE A 76 20.76 -10.18 4.65
CA ILE A 76 20.46 -8.89 4.01
C ILE A 76 21.11 -7.82 4.88
N ALA A 77 22.34 -7.45 4.54
CA ALA A 77 23.06 -6.36 5.18
C ALA A 77 22.45 -5.02 4.77
N TYR A 78 21.52 -4.51 5.57
CA TYR A 78 20.95 -3.18 5.40
C TYR A 78 22.00 -2.11 5.68
N GLU A 79 22.62 -1.56 4.64
CA GLU A 79 23.45 -0.36 4.79
C GLU A 79 22.52 0.85 4.96
N TRP A 80 22.66 1.58 6.08
CA TRP A 80 21.83 2.76 6.36
C TRP A 80 22.11 3.87 5.34
N VAL A 81 21.23 4.01 4.34
CA VAL A 81 21.09 5.23 3.54
C VAL A 81 20.23 6.19 4.36
N LYS A 82 20.80 7.29 4.84
CA LYS A 82 19.98 8.38 5.37
C LYS A 82 19.36 9.09 4.18
N ARG A 83 18.03 9.10 4.07
CA ARG A 83 17.33 9.92 3.06
C ARG A 83 17.57 11.39 3.42
N ASP A 84 18.24 12.14 2.55
CA ASP A 84 18.73 13.51 2.85
C ASP A 84 17.61 14.55 3.03
N SER A 85 16.37 14.22 2.67
CA SER A 85 15.20 15.07 2.92
C SER A 85 13.94 14.22 3.15
N PRO A 86 13.01 14.63 4.02
CA PRO A 86 11.76 13.91 4.29
C PRO A 86 10.85 13.81 3.04
N PRO A 87 9.73 13.09 3.12
CA PRO A 87 8.59 13.27 2.22
C PRO A 87 8.21 14.75 2.08
N ALA A 88 7.72 15.16 0.90
CA ALA A 88 7.16 16.50 0.72
C ALA A 88 5.94 16.69 1.64
N MET A 89 5.77 17.88 2.20
CA MET A 89 4.68 18.19 3.13
C MET A 89 3.78 19.30 2.59
N TYR A 90 2.46 19.10 2.67
CA TYR A 90 1.45 20.12 2.41
C TYR A 90 0.35 20.04 3.48
N ASP A 91 -0.30 21.15 3.81
CA ASP A 91 -1.54 21.11 4.60
C ASP A 91 -2.67 20.47 3.77
N TYR A 92 -3.57 19.73 4.42
CA TYR A 92 -4.74 19.13 3.76
C TYR A 92 -5.58 20.12 2.93
N ASN A 93 -5.64 21.38 3.33
CA ASN A 93 -6.38 22.44 2.65
C ASN A 93 -5.56 23.26 1.66
N ASP A 94 -4.26 22.97 1.48
CA ASP A 94 -3.43 23.68 0.52
C ASP A 94 -3.89 23.47 -0.94
N THR A 95 -4.01 24.56 -1.68
CA THR A 95 -4.27 24.55 -3.12
C THR A 95 -3.10 23.97 -3.92
N CYS A 96 -1.88 24.04 -3.39
CA CYS A 96 -0.70 23.42 -3.99
C CYS A 96 -0.81 21.90 -4.01
N LEU A 97 -1.25 21.27 -2.91
CA LEU A 97 -1.52 19.84 -2.84
C LEU A 97 -2.52 19.40 -3.93
N ALA A 98 -3.61 20.15 -4.10
CA ALA A 98 -4.61 19.86 -5.14
C ALA A 98 -4.03 19.97 -6.56
N ARG A 99 -3.14 20.94 -6.83
CA ARG A 99 -2.43 21.08 -8.12
C ARG A 99 -1.42 19.95 -8.35
N VAL A 100 -0.68 19.54 -7.31
CA VAL A 100 0.26 18.42 -7.38
C VAL A 100 -0.48 17.12 -7.68
N VAL A 101 -1.58 16.83 -6.97
CA VAL A 101 -2.44 15.67 -7.26
C VAL A 101 -2.97 15.73 -8.69
N ALA A 102 -3.56 16.86 -9.11
CA ALA A 102 -4.13 16.99 -10.45
C ALA A 102 -3.09 16.84 -11.58
N SER A 103 -1.83 17.24 -11.36
CA SER A 103 -0.74 17.16 -12.37
C SER A 103 0.03 15.83 -12.37
N LYS A 104 -0.06 15.03 -11.30
CA LYS A 104 0.60 13.71 -11.22
C LYS A 104 -0.36 12.55 -11.44
N CYS A 105 -1.63 12.72 -11.09
CA CYS A 105 -2.65 11.67 -11.12
C CYS A 105 -3.69 11.88 -12.21
N HIS A 106 -3.22 12.23 -13.41
CA HIS A 106 -4.03 12.11 -14.63
C HIS A 106 -4.42 10.64 -14.86
N THR A 107 -5.63 10.41 -15.36
CA THR A 107 -6.22 9.08 -15.56
C THR A 107 -7.30 9.15 -16.64
N ASP A 108 -7.38 8.13 -17.50
CA ASP A 108 -8.48 7.94 -18.46
C ASP A 108 -9.65 7.15 -17.83
N HIS A 109 -9.50 6.72 -16.57
CA HIS A 109 -10.51 6.03 -15.77
C HIS A 109 -11.13 6.95 -14.71
N ALA A 110 -12.35 6.64 -14.27
CA ALA A 110 -13.06 7.39 -13.23
C ALA A 110 -12.28 7.48 -11.90
N ILE A 111 -11.57 6.40 -11.53
CA ILE A 111 -10.76 6.32 -10.32
C ILE A 111 -9.29 6.56 -10.67
N PRO A 112 -8.62 7.58 -10.11
CA PRO A 112 -7.18 7.73 -10.27
C PRO A 112 -6.42 6.69 -9.44
N LYS A 113 -5.22 6.29 -9.90
CA LYS A 113 -4.26 5.47 -9.14
C LYS A 113 -3.58 6.25 -8.00
N LEU A 114 -4.36 7.03 -7.25
CA LEU A 114 -3.97 7.84 -6.11
C LEU A 114 -4.28 7.08 -4.83
N VAL A 115 -3.26 6.77 -4.01
CA VAL A 115 -3.46 5.96 -2.80
C VAL A 115 -3.51 6.84 -1.54
N HIS A 116 -4.42 6.53 -0.63
CA HIS A 116 -4.65 7.25 0.60
C HIS A 116 -4.48 6.35 1.83
N PHE A 117 -3.62 6.79 2.74
CA PHE A 117 -3.45 6.24 4.08
C PHE A 117 -3.73 7.33 5.12
N VAL A 118 -4.43 7.00 6.21
CA VAL A 118 -4.72 7.92 7.33
C VAL A 118 -4.11 7.41 8.62
N ASN A 119 -3.22 8.20 9.24
CA ASN A 119 -2.59 7.86 10.52
C ASN A 119 -2.58 9.06 11.46
N PHE A 120 -3.40 9.03 12.51
CA PHE A 120 -3.31 9.97 13.62
C PHE A 120 -2.62 9.37 14.83
N ARG A 121 -1.95 10.24 15.61
CA ARG A 121 -1.06 9.92 16.73
C ARG A 121 0.25 9.30 16.24
N ARG A 122 1.37 9.92 16.63
CA ARG A 122 2.72 9.48 16.24
C ARG A 122 3.04 8.11 16.85
N ARG A 123 3.39 7.13 16.01
CA ARG A 123 3.79 5.77 16.40
C ARG A 123 4.92 5.25 15.50
N GLU A 124 5.60 4.21 15.95
CA GLU A 124 6.53 3.45 15.11
C GLU A 124 5.73 2.78 13.96
N LEU A 125 6.32 2.62 12.78
CA LEU A 125 5.71 1.80 11.72
C LEU A 125 5.96 0.31 12.01
N PRO A 126 4.93 -0.50 12.31
CA PRO A 126 5.11 -1.92 12.54
C PRO A 126 5.34 -2.67 11.23
N PHE A 127 5.96 -3.85 11.30
CA PHE A 127 6.36 -4.60 10.10
C PHE A 127 5.18 -4.97 9.18
N TYR A 128 4.04 -5.35 9.75
CA TYR A 128 2.83 -5.63 8.95
C TYR A 128 2.37 -4.41 8.15
N SER A 129 2.47 -3.19 8.70
CA SER A 129 2.10 -1.96 7.98
C SER A 129 3.09 -1.57 6.90
N PHE A 130 4.38 -1.87 7.08
CA PHE A 130 5.35 -1.77 6.02
C PHE A 130 4.99 -2.71 4.85
N VAL A 131 4.61 -3.96 5.14
CA VAL A 131 4.12 -4.92 4.13
C VAL A 131 2.85 -4.40 3.44
N SER A 132 1.88 -3.85 4.18
CA SER A 132 0.68 -3.21 3.61
C SER A 132 1.02 -2.12 2.58
N ILE A 133 1.87 -1.16 2.95
CA ILE A 133 2.16 0.00 2.07
C ILE A 133 3.03 -0.42 0.88
N VAL A 134 4.00 -1.33 1.07
CA VAL A 134 4.79 -1.92 -0.02
C VAL A 134 3.90 -2.71 -0.99
N SER A 135 2.85 -3.39 -0.49
CA SER A 135 1.87 -4.08 -1.34
C SER A 135 1.08 -3.09 -2.20
N ALA A 136 0.56 -2.01 -1.62
CA ALA A 136 -0.17 -0.98 -2.35
C ALA A 136 0.70 -0.30 -3.42
N PHE A 137 1.96 0.02 -3.08
CA PHE A 137 2.92 0.55 -4.05
C PHE A 137 3.15 -0.41 -5.24
N ARG A 138 3.44 -1.69 -4.96
CA ARG A 138 3.74 -2.69 -6.00
C ARG A 138 2.54 -3.08 -6.87
N VAL A 139 1.36 -3.20 -6.26
CA VAL A 139 0.15 -3.71 -6.92
C VAL A 139 -0.62 -2.61 -7.64
N VAL A 140 -0.73 -1.41 -7.06
CA VAL A 140 -1.43 -0.29 -7.71
C VAL A 140 -0.54 0.37 -8.76
N GLN A 141 0.77 0.47 -8.50
CA GLN A 141 1.70 1.39 -9.18
C GLN A 141 1.16 2.84 -9.13
N PRO A 142 1.05 3.43 -7.93
CA PRO A 142 0.32 4.67 -7.72
C PRO A 142 1.08 5.90 -8.23
N CYS A 143 0.35 6.88 -8.75
CA CYS A 143 0.88 8.18 -9.15
C CYS A 143 1.44 8.98 -7.97
N LEU A 144 0.79 8.86 -6.80
CA LEU A 144 1.14 9.47 -5.52
C LEU A 144 0.55 8.61 -4.39
N ILE A 145 1.21 8.62 -3.23
CA ILE A 145 0.68 8.10 -1.96
C ILE A 145 0.52 9.27 -1.01
N LEU A 146 -0.72 9.68 -0.72
CA LEU A 146 -0.99 10.72 0.28
C LEU A 146 -1.15 10.10 1.66
N PHE A 147 -0.29 10.56 2.56
CA PHE A 147 -0.18 10.09 3.92
C PHE A 147 -0.78 11.15 4.86
N HIS A 148 -2.08 11.05 5.12
CA HIS A 148 -2.84 12.01 5.92
C HIS A 148 -2.54 11.80 7.41
N ALA A 149 -1.78 12.71 8.02
CA ALA A 149 -1.27 12.51 9.38
C ALA A 149 -1.00 13.80 10.13
N ASP A 150 -1.15 13.75 11.46
CA ASP A 150 -0.68 14.79 12.37
C ASP A 150 0.85 14.72 12.53
N TYR A 151 1.38 13.49 12.57
CA TYR A 151 2.81 13.20 12.50
C TYR A 151 3.07 11.96 11.65
N LEU A 152 4.12 12.01 10.83
CA LEU A 152 4.64 10.81 10.18
C LEU A 152 5.11 9.75 11.20
N PRO A 153 5.05 8.45 10.83
CA PRO A 153 5.63 7.38 11.63
C PRO A 153 7.15 7.52 11.84
N TYR A 154 7.72 6.60 12.61
CA TYR A 154 9.18 6.50 12.81
C TYR A 154 9.65 5.05 12.87
N GLY A 155 10.95 4.86 13.03
CA GLY A 155 11.61 3.56 13.17
C GLY A 155 11.99 2.92 11.84
N ASN A 156 12.80 1.85 11.93
CA ASN A 156 13.52 1.25 10.81
C ASN A 156 12.64 0.95 9.59
N HIS A 157 11.41 0.48 9.80
CA HIS A 157 10.49 0.17 8.70
C HIS A 157 9.97 1.42 7.99
N TRP A 158 9.75 2.53 8.71
CA TRP A 158 9.37 3.82 8.10
C TRP A 158 10.54 4.38 7.28
N GLU A 159 11.75 4.32 7.84
CA GLU A 159 12.95 4.82 7.19
C GLU A 159 13.29 4.00 5.93
N LEU A 160 13.07 2.69 5.95
CA LEU A 160 13.15 1.83 4.77
C LEU A 160 12.02 2.12 3.76
N LEU A 161 10.79 2.33 4.21
CA LEU A 161 9.64 2.63 3.34
C LEU A 161 9.89 3.88 2.50
N VAL A 162 10.33 4.99 3.12
CA VAL A 162 10.58 6.25 2.39
C VAL A 162 11.82 6.21 1.50
N GLN A 163 12.65 5.18 1.59
CA GLN A 163 13.71 4.89 0.61
C GLN A 163 13.18 4.06 -0.57
N MET A 164 12.23 3.15 -0.33
CA MET A 164 11.65 2.27 -1.36
C MET A 164 10.51 2.90 -2.15
N VAL A 165 9.83 3.89 -1.58
CA VAL A 165 8.59 4.50 -2.12
C VAL A 165 8.75 6.03 -2.15
N PRO A 166 9.34 6.60 -3.22
CA PRO A 166 9.57 8.05 -3.31
C PRO A 166 8.28 8.87 -3.47
N GLU A 167 7.17 8.26 -3.90
CA GLU A 167 5.86 8.89 -4.20
C GLU A 167 5.05 9.30 -2.96
N VAL A 168 5.59 9.10 -1.76
CA VAL A 168 4.94 9.46 -0.48
C VAL A 168 4.95 10.98 -0.29
N ILE A 169 3.77 11.55 -0.07
CA ILE A 169 3.54 12.93 0.38
C ILE A 169 2.94 12.91 1.78
N HIS A 170 3.50 13.68 2.71
CA HIS A 170 2.87 13.97 4.00
C HIS A 170 1.76 15.02 3.78
N VAL A 171 0.51 14.60 3.93
CA VAL A 171 -0.60 15.54 4.04
C VAL A 171 -0.80 15.85 5.51
N LEU A 172 -0.29 17.00 5.94
CA LEU A 172 -0.40 17.48 7.31
C LEU A 172 -1.88 17.73 7.62
N ARG A 173 -2.41 16.96 8.56
CA ARG A 173 -3.81 17.04 8.99
C ARG A 173 -3.94 16.69 10.46
N LYS A 174 -4.63 17.51 11.25
CA LYS A 174 -5.01 17.15 12.62
C LYS A 174 -6.18 16.16 12.60
N ALA A 175 -6.21 15.24 13.57
CA ALA A 175 -7.35 14.37 13.77
C ALA A 175 -8.63 15.21 13.99
N PRO A 176 -9.72 14.99 13.23
CA PRO A 176 -10.95 15.74 13.41
C PRO A 176 -11.58 15.40 14.77
N ASN A 177 -11.75 16.40 15.64
CA ASN A 177 -12.35 16.24 16.96
C ASN A 177 -13.89 16.38 16.96
N SER A 178 -14.47 16.77 15.81
CA SER A 178 -15.90 16.96 15.62
C SER A 178 -16.28 16.86 14.14
N ILE A 179 -17.52 16.52 13.86
CA ILE A 179 -18.16 16.54 12.52
C ILE A 179 -19.62 16.97 12.67
N PHE A 180 -20.07 17.95 11.87
CA PHE A 180 -21.41 18.58 11.96
C PHE A 180 -21.84 18.96 13.39
N GLY A 181 -20.91 19.47 14.20
CA GLY A 181 -21.15 19.86 15.60
C GLY A 181 -21.22 18.70 16.61
N ARG A 182 -21.10 17.45 16.15
CA ARG A 182 -21.00 16.26 17.01
C ARG A 182 -19.54 15.94 17.32
N PRO A 183 -19.16 15.61 18.57
CA PRO A 183 -17.77 15.31 18.91
C PRO A 183 -17.34 13.92 18.40
N VAL A 184 -16.04 13.75 18.17
CA VAL A 184 -15.40 12.50 17.73
C VAL A 184 -14.15 12.27 18.59
N HIS A 185 -14.21 11.32 19.53
CA HIS A 185 -13.13 11.06 20.50
C HIS A 185 -12.31 9.81 20.15
N VAL A 186 -12.97 8.81 19.55
CA VAL A 186 -12.38 7.53 19.14
C VAL A 186 -11.50 7.74 17.90
N VAL A 187 -10.19 7.47 17.98
CA VAL A 187 -9.23 7.80 16.90
C VAL A 187 -9.52 7.08 15.59
N GLU A 188 -10.17 5.92 15.66
CA GLU A 188 -10.66 5.19 14.50
C GLU A 188 -11.81 5.95 13.82
N HIS A 189 -12.79 6.48 14.56
CA HIS A 189 -13.81 7.36 13.98
C HIS A 189 -13.21 8.69 13.47
N GLN A 190 -12.15 9.20 14.11
CA GLN A 190 -11.39 10.35 13.59
C GLN A 190 -10.74 10.01 12.23
N SER A 191 -10.23 8.78 12.08
CA SER A 191 -9.73 8.24 10.80
C SER A 191 -10.87 8.06 9.78
N ASP A 192 -12.05 7.60 10.20
CA ASP A 192 -13.23 7.40 9.34
C ASP A 192 -13.72 8.71 8.72
N VAL A 193 -13.79 9.78 9.51
CA VAL A 193 -14.08 11.13 9.00
C VAL A 193 -12.99 11.60 8.03
N ALA A 194 -11.72 11.48 8.40
CA ALA A 194 -10.61 11.97 7.58
C ALA A 194 -10.43 11.20 6.26
N ARG A 195 -10.64 9.88 6.24
CA ARG A 195 -10.62 9.07 5.01
C ARG A 195 -11.77 9.46 4.08
N LEU A 196 -12.98 9.63 4.62
CA LEU A 196 -14.16 9.97 3.82
C LEU A 196 -14.06 11.38 3.22
N GLU A 197 -13.53 12.35 3.96
CA GLU A 197 -13.21 13.67 3.42
C GLU A 197 -12.14 13.60 2.31
N ALA A 198 -11.05 12.86 2.53
CA ALA A 198 -9.98 12.72 1.53
C ALA A 198 -10.49 12.08 0.24
N MET A 199 -11.26 10.99 0.33
CA MET A 199 -11.90 10.31 -0.80
C MET A 199 -12.95 11.20 -1.49
N SER A 200 -13.70 12.01 -0.73
CA SER A 200 -14.63 13.00 -1.30
C SER A 200 -13.91 14.08 -2.10
N LYS A 201 -12.73 14.53 -1.62
CA LYS A 201 -11.96 15.64 -2.21
C LYS A 201 -11.07 15.20 -3.39
N PHE A 202 -10.43 14.04 -3.28
CA PHE A 202 -9.39 13.59 -4.21
C PHE A 202 -9.71 12.29 -4.95
N GLY A 203 -10.79 11.57 -4.59
CA GLY A 203 -11.09 10.24 -5.12
C GLY A 203 -10.02 9.23 -4.71
N GLY A 204 -9.64 8.35 -5.63
CA GLY A 204 -8.52 7.44 -5.48
C GLY A 204 -8.89 6.11 -4.81
N ILE A 205 -7.93 5.57 -4.05
CA ILE A 205 -7.97 4.26 -3.40
C ILE A 205 -7.58 4.46 -1.93
N TYR A 206 -8.50 4.20 -1.00
CA TYR A 206 -8.20 4.19 0.43
C TYR A 206 -7.74 2.81 0.89
N SER A 207 -6.70 2.78 1.74
CA SER A 207 -6.24 1.56 2.43
C SER A 207 -5.95 1.83 3.90
N ASP A 208 -6.42 0.93 4.77
CA ASP A 208 -5.96 0.84 6.15
C ASP A 208 -4.50 0.37 6.22
N PHE A 209 -3.87 0.64 7.36
CA PHE A 209 -2.47 0.31 7.63
C PHE A 209 -2.19 -1.19 7.80
N ASP A 210 -3.22 -2.00 7.88
CA ASP A 210 -3.17 -3.44 8.03
C ASP A 210 -3.95 -4.17 6.92
N TYR A 211 -4.08 -3.53 5.76
CA TYR A 211 -4.65 -4.12 4.55
C TYR A 211 -3.56 -4.39 3.51
N VAL A 212 -3.44 -5.64 3.04
CA VAL A 212 -2.41 -6.07 2.07
C VAL A 212 -3.07 -6.35 0.73
N LEU A 213 -2.69 -5.59 -0.31
CA LEU A 213 -3.10 -5.83 -1.70
C LEU A 213 -2.28 -6.95 -2.35
N LEU A 214 -2.90 -7.70 -3.25
CA LEU A 214 -2.38 -8.97 -3.79
C LEU A 214 -2.55 -9.10 -5.31
N ASN A 215 -3.64 -8.56 -5.87
CA ASN A 215 -3.93 -8.58 -7.31
C ASN A 215 -4.22 -7.16 -7.83
N PRO A 216 -3.91 -6.86 -9.11
CA PRO A 216 -4.19 -5.55 -9.72
C PRO A 216 -5.66 -5.13 -9.62
N LEU A 217 -5.91 -3.81 -9.69
CA LEU A 217 -7.24 -3.21 -9.54
C LEU A 217 -7.75 -2.55 -10.83
N ASP A 218 -7.01 -2.72 -11.93
CA ASP A 218 -7.16 -1.96 -13.18
C ASP A 218 -8.51 -2.20 -13.88
N ASP A 219 -9.09 -3.39 -13.70
CA ASP A 219 -10.44 -3.73 -14.14
C ASP A 219 -11.54 -2.98 -13.36
N LEU A 220 -11.27 -2.57 -12.12
CA LEU A 220 -12.22 -1.85 -11.25
C LEU A 220 -12.15 -0.31 -11.38
N LEU A 221 -11.08 0.25 -11.96
CA LEU A 221 -10.87 1.71 -12.04
C LEU A 221 -11.94 2.48 -12.83
N HIS A 222 -12.69 1.78 -13.70
CA HIS A 222 -13.72 2.38 -14.55
C HIS A 222 -15.06 2.63 -13.83
N HIS A 223 -15.22 2.18 -12.58
CA HIS A 223 -16.43 2.39 -11.78
C HIS A 223 -16.42 3.71 -11.00
N ASN A 224 -17.60 4.25 -10.68
CA ASN A 224 -17.70 5.52 -9.91
C ASN A 224 -17.22 5.37 -8.46
N VAL A 225 -17.60 4.29 -7.78
CA VAL A 225 -17.17 3.88 -6.43
C VAL A 225 -17.18 2.35 -6.38
N VAL A 226 -16.21 1.76 -5.69
CA VAL A 226 -16.15 0.31 -5.44
C VAL A 226 -15.95 0.05 -3.95
N MET A 227 -16.80 -0.79 -3.36
CA MET A 227 -16.73 -1.18 -1.95
C MET A 227 -16.79 -2.69 -1.76
N GLY A 228 -16.15 -3.16 -0.68
CA GLY A 228 -16.15 -4.56 -0.28
C GLY A 228 -17.28 -4.91 0.67
N MET A 229 -17.96 -6.04 0.44
CA MET A 229 -18.88 -6.61 1.44
C MET A 229 -18.10 -7.25 2.58
N GLU A 230 -18.50 -6.95 3.82
CA GLU A 230 -17.96 -7.55 5.04
C GLU A 230 -19.13 -7.95 5.94
N SER A 231 -19.33 -9.26 6.13
CA SER A 231 -20.30 -9.83 7.09
C SER A 231 -21.74 -9.23 7.01
N GLY A 232 -22.21 -8.88 5.81
CA GLY A 232 -23.55 -8.30 5.58
C GLY A 232 -23.64 -6.76 5.69
N ARG A 233 -22.51 -6.07 5.82
CA ARG A 233 -22.32 -4.61 5.69
C ARG A 233 -21.24 -4.34 4.64
N PHE A 234 -20.80 -3.08 4.45
CA PHE A 234 -19.53 -2.81 3.79
C PHE A 234 -18.39 -2.73 4.81
N GLY A 235 -17.19 -3.20 4.45
CA GLY A 235 -15.97 -2.95 5.22
C GLY A 235 -15.27 -1.67 4.73
N ASN A 236 -14.88 -0.78 5.66
CA ASN A 236 -14.31 0.53 5.33
C ASN A 236 -12.76 0.59 5.35
N GLY A 237 -12.10 -0.53 5.64
CA GLY A 237 -10.63 -0.64 5.64
C GLY A 237 -10.01 -0.63 4.24
N PHE A 238 -10.80 -0.89 3.19
CA PHE A 238 -10.38 -0.73 1.80
C PHE A 238 -11.58 -0.41 0.91
N TYR A 239 -11.48 0.66 0.11
CA TYR A 239 -12.46 1.06 -0.90
C TYR A 239 -11.87 2.11 -1.85
N MET A 240 -12.49 2.31 -3.01
CA MET A 240 -11.97 3.19 -4.07
C MET A 240 -13.10 3.95 -4.77
N GLY A 241 -12.82 5.10 -5.39
CA GLY A 241 -13.84 5.89 -6.08
C GLY A 241 -13.35 7.19 -6.72
N GLN A 242 -14.18 7.77 -7.58
CA GLN A 242 -13.88 9.01 -8.29
C GLN A 242 -13.96 10.24 -7.37
N PRO A 243 -13.23 11.34 -7.67
CA PRO A 243 -13.34 12.59 -6.93
C PRO A 243 -14.78 13.12 -6.91
N GLY A 244 -15.28 13.56 -5.76
CA GLY A 244 -16.61 14.15 -5.63
C GLY A 244 -17.79 13.21 -5.91
N ALA A 245 -17.61 11.88 -5.87
CA ALA A 245 -18.68 10.91 -6.12
C ALA A 245 -19.94 11.13 -5.26
N THR A 246 -21.13 10.97 -5.85
CA THR A 246 -22.43 11.16 -5.17
C THR A 246 -22.59 10.27 -3.94
N PHE A 247 -22.05 9.05 -3.97
CA PHE A 247 -22.07 8.15 -2.81
C PHE A 247 -21.29 8.71 -1.62
N PHE A 248 -20.08 9.24 -1.85
CA PHE A 248 -19.28 9.85 -0.77
C PHE A 248 -19.95 11.10 -0.20
N LYS A 249 -20.68 11.87 -1.01
CA LYS A 249 -21.51 12.99 -0.54
C LYS A 249 -22.62 12.50 0.40
N TYR A 250 -23.47 11.57 -0.03
CA TYR A 250 -24.51 10.99 0.82
C TYR A 250 -23.97 10.33 2.10
N TRP A 251 -22.80 9.68 2.00
CA TRP A 251 -22.14 9.09 3.16
C TRP A 251 -21.61 10.16 4.11
N TYR A 252 -20.99 11.23 3.61
CA TYR A 252 -20.53 12.35 4.43
C TYR A 252 -21.72 13.06 5.10
N ASP A 253 -22.74 13.45 4.35
CA ASP A 253 -23.96 14.10 4.85
C ASP A 253 -24.64 13.28 5.96
N SER A 254 -24.54 11.94 5.92
CA SER A 254 -25.10 11.07 6.96
C SER A 254 -24.50 11.28 8.35
N TYR A 255 -23.29 11.84 8.47
CA TYR A 255 -22.68 12.16 9.77
C TYR A 255 -23.41 13.29 10.52
N HIS A 256 -24.40 13.96 9.92
CA HIS A 256 -25.37 14.77 10.66
C HIS A 256 -26.11 13.99 11.77
N THR A 257 -26.12 12.65 11.72
CA THR A 257 -26.65 11.76 12.76
C THR A 257 -25.57 10.97 13.53
N PHE A 258 -24.28 11.32 13.39
CA PHE A 258 -23.14 10.57 13.94
C PHE A 258 -23.28 10.20 15.43
N ASN A 259 -22.86 8.99 15.77
CA ASN A 259 -22.82 8.47 17.14
C ASN A 259 -21.45 7.87 17.43
N ASP A 260 -20.63 8.58 18.23
CA ASP A 260 -19.28 8.14 18.61
C ASP A 260 -19.27 6.87 19.49
N GLY A 261 -20.45 6.40 19.94
CA GLY A 261 -20.64 5.12 20.63
C GLY A 261 -20.97 3.93 19.72
N ASP A 262 -21.19 4.11 18.42
CA ASP A 262 -21.45 3.00 17.47
C ASP A 262 -20.26 2.77 16.53
N TRP A 263 -19.41 1.81 16.93
CA TRP A 263 -18.17 1.43 16.25
C TRP A 263 -18.30 1.16 14.74
N ALA A 264 -19.43 0.61 14.31
CA ALA A 264 -19.65 0.11 12.95
C ALA A 264 -20.86 0.77 12.27
N GLY A 265 -21.42 1.83 12.87
CA GLY A 265 -22.62 2.53 12.41
C GLY A 265 -22.33 3.34 11.15
N HIS A 266 -21.81 4.55 11.33
CA HIS A 266 -21.48 5.45 10.22
C HIS A 266 -20.33 4.97 9.34
N SER A 267 -19.43 4.14 9.87
CA SER A 267 -18.29 3.54 9.16
C SER A 267 -18.69 2.41 8.20
N CYS A 268 -19.59 1.50 8.61
CA CYS A 268 -19.85 0.25 7.86
C CYS A 268 -21.35 0.01 7.53
N ALA A 269 -22.27 0.31 8.45
CA ALA A 269 -23.69 0.06 8.27
C ALA A 269 -24.37 1.12 7.39
N VAL A 270 -24.17 2.41 7.69
CA VAL A 270 -24.78 3.52 6.96
C VAL A 270 -24.41 3.55 5.47
N PRO A 271 -23.16 3.36 5.02
CA PRO A 271 -22.87 3.28 3.58
C PRO A 271 -23.59 2.11 2.89
N TYR A 272 -23.80 0.98 3.58
CA TYR A 272 -24.62 -0.13 3.06
C TYR A 272 -26.13 0.20 3.00
N GLU A 273 -26.66 0.96 3.97
CA GLU A 273 -28.04 1.50 3.89
C GLU A 273 -28.22 2.52 2.75
N ILE A 274 -27.19 3.29 2.43
CA ILE A 274 -27.18 4.21 1.27
C ILE A 274 -27.15 3.39 -0.03
N PHE A 275 -26.31 2.37 -0.14
CA PHE A 275 -26.26 1.48 -1.30
C PHE A 275 -27.61 0.77 -1.54
N LYS A 276 -28.28 0.26 -0.50
CA LYS A 276 -29.62 -0.35 -0.66
C LYS A 276 -30.69 0.61 -1.21
N LYS A 277 -30.53 1.93 -1.03
CA LYS A 277 -31.41 2.97 -1.58
C LYS A 277 -30.98 3.43 -2.97
N HIS A 278 -29.67 3.35 -3.27
CA HIS A 278 -29.05 3.87 -4.48
C HIS A 278 -28.03 2.86 -5.06
N PRO A 279 -28.47 1.65 -5.47
CA PRO A 279 -27.56 0.55 -5.79
C PRO A 279 -26.70 0.81 -7.04
N ASN A 280 -27.11 1.77 -7.88
CA ASN A 280 -26.36 2.22 -9.05
C ASN A 280 -25.16 3.14 -8.73
N LEU A 281 -24.93 3.50 -7.46
CA LEU A 281 -23.83 4.39 -7.06
C LEU A 281 -22.54 3.65 -6.67
N VAL A 282 -22.58 2.34 -6.41
CA VAL A 282 -21.45 1.55 -5.92
C VAL A 282 -21.40 0.20 -6.64
N HIS A 283 -20.23 -0.12 -7.21
CA HIS A 283 -19.92 -1.49 -7.61
C HIS A 283 -19.44 -2.28 -6.39
N VAL A 284 -19.88 -3.54 -6.25
CA VAL A 284 -19.69 -4.32 -5.02
C VAL A 284 -18.82 -5.54 -5.29
N VAL A 285 -17.70 -5.63 -4.57
CA VAL A 285 -16.67 -6.68 -4.75
C VAL A 285 -16.53 -7.50 -3.47
N ASN A 286 -16.94 -8.77 -3.49
CA ASN A 286 -16.86 -9.63 -2.31
C ASN A 286 -15.39 -9.88 -1.89
N THR A 287 -14.49 -10.02 -2.87
CA THR A 287 -13.07 -10.37 -2.70
C THR A 287 -12.16 -9.20 -2.26
N PHE A 288 -12.72 -8.12 -1.73
CA PHE A 288 -11.97 -7.09 -0.99
C PHE A 288 -11.76 -7.50 0.48
N HIS A 289 -12.75 -8.12 1.12
CA HIS A 289 -12.69 -8.48 2.53
C HIS A 289 -12.82 -10.00 2.71
N GLU A 290 -12.09 -10.77 1.91
CA GLU A 290 -12.01 -12.24 2.02
C GLU A 290 -10.59 -12.67 2.43
N PRO A 291 -10.40 -13.37 3.57
CA PRO A 291 -11.42 -13.88 4.48
C PRO A 291 -11.93 -12.79 5.43
N ASN A 292 -13.26 -12.67 5.54
CA ASN A 292 -13.90 -11.63 6.35
C ASN A 292 -13.74 -11.88 7.87
N TRP A 293 -14.14 -10.89 8.67
CA TRP A 293 -14.19 -10.92 10.14
C TRP A 293 -14.69 -12.25 10.75
N SER A 294 -15.71 -12.89 10.16
CA SER A 294 -16.27 -14.14 10.68
C SER A 294 -15.43 -15.40 10.39
N ILE A 295 -14.35 -15.29 9.60
CA ILE A 295 -13.51 -16.42 9.15
C ILE A 295 -12.02 -16.20 9.51
N ILE A 296 -11.53 -14.95 9.44
CA ILE A 296 -10.14 -14.58 9.74
C ILE A 296 -9.68 -15.05 11.14
N HIS A 297 -10.60 -15.06 12.11
CA HIS A 297 -10.28 -15.25 13.52
C HIS A 297 -10.03 -16.71 13.94
N THR A 298 -10.34 -17.69 13.09
CA THR A 298 -9.95 -19.10 13.31
C THR A 298 -8.93 -19.57 12.28
N ASP A 299 -9.16 -19.28 11.00
CA ASP A 299 -8.58 -20.08 9.92
C ASP A 299 -7.40 -19.42 9.21
N PHE A 300 -7.44 -18.11 8.94
CA PHE A 300 -6.43 -17.45 8.11
C PHE A 300 -5.00 -17.50 8.69
N TYR A 301 -4.89 -17.38 10.02
CA TYR A 301 -3.63 -17.41 10.73
C TYR A 301 -3.10 -18.83 11.02
N THR A 302 -3.92 -19.86 10.86
CA THR A 302 -3.62 -21.25 11.30
C THR A 302 -3.67 -22.30 10.19
N LYS A 303 -4.39 -22.03 9.10
CA LYS A 303 -4.62 -22.94 7.96
C LYS A 303 -4.20 -22.28 6.63
N PRO A 304 -3.96 -23.06 5.56
CA PRO A 304 -3.79 -22.53 4.22
C PRO A 304 -5.06 -21.80 3.73
N PHE A 305 -4.89 -20.60 3.20
CA PHE A 305 -5.95 -19.81 2.54
C PHE A 305 -5.52 -19.49 1.10
N ASN A 306 -6.41 -19.66 0.12
CA ASN A 306 -6.07 -19.42 -1.29
C ASN A 306 -6.18 -17.92 -1.65
N TRP A 307 -5.18 -17.16 -1.21
CA TRP A 307 -5.06 -15.72 -1.39
C TRP A 307 -4.87 -15.27 -2.85
N THR A 308 -4.61 -16.19 -3.79
CA THR A 308 -4.40 -15.85 -5.22
C THR A 308 -5.64 -15.26 -5.91
N LYS A 309 -6.84 -15.44 -5.33
CA LYS A 309 -8.12 -15.03 -5.92
C LYS A 309 -8.76 -13.76 -5.32
N VAL A 310 -8.10 -13.13 -4.34
CA VAL A 310 -8.63 -11.92 -3.67
C VAL A 310 -7.80 -10.70 -4.02
N TYR A 311 -8.42 -9.51 -4.07
CA TYR A 311 -7.70 -8.28 -4.41
C TYR A 311 -6.78 -7.84 -3.27
N GLY A 312 -7.21 -8.06 -2.03
CA GLY A 312 -6.41 -7.87 -0.84
C GLY A 312 -7.02 -8.55 0.38
N ILE A 313 -6.33 -8.44 1.51
CA ILE A 313 -6.73 -9.03 2.80
C ILE A 313 -6.53 -8.01 3.91
N HIS A 314 -7.58 -7.77 4.71
CA HIS A 314 -7.47 -7.06 5.96
C HIS A 314 -6.91 -7.99 7.05
N LEU A 315 -5.85 -7.57 7.75
CA LEU A 315 -5.16 -8.38 8.75
C LEU A 315 -5.76 -8.24 10.16
N TYR A 316 -6.63 -7.25 10.39
CA TYR A 316 -7.27 -6.95 11.68
C TYR A 316 -6.27 -6.85 12.85
N SER A 317 -5.28 -5.97 12.69
CA SER A 317 -4.06 -5.90 13.49
C SER A 317 -4.26 -5.77 15.00
N LYS A 318 -5.36 -5.17 15.44
CA LYS A 318 -5.72 -5.09 16.86
C LYS A 318 -5.88 -6.47 17.50
N LEU A 319 -6.53 -7.41 16.82
CA LEU A 319 -6.74 -8.77 17.33
C LEU A 319 -5.45 -9.60 17.25
N PHE A 320 -4.75 -9.53 16.12
CA PHE A 320 -3.65 -10.45 15.81
C PHE A 320 -2.25 -9.84 16.02
N SER A 321 -2.16 -8.72 16.75
CA SER A 321 -0.91 -8.03 17.10
C SER A 321 0.19 -8.95 17.64
N GLY A 322 -0.14 -9.93 18.48
CA GLY A 322 0.81 -10.93 19.00
C GLY A 322 1.43 -11.86 17.94
N ILE A 323 0.78 -12.01 16.78
CA ILE A 323 1.32 -12.71 15.60
C ILE A 323 1.99 -11.72 14.65
N LEU A 324 1.34 -10.58 14.38
CA LEU A 324 1.78 -9.57 13.41
C LEU A 324 3.02 -8.78 13.82
N ASN A 325 3.34 -8.75 15.12
CA ASN A 325 4.61 -8.20 15.64
C ASN A 325 5.76 -9.23 15.62
N ARG A 326 5.55 -10.44 15.07
CA ARG A 326 6.63 -11.41 14.81
C ARG A 326 7.28 -11.14 13.44
N LYS A 327 8.39 -11.84 13.18
CA LYS A 327 9.00 -11.98 11.85
C LYS A 327 8.09 -12.75 10.89
N LEU A 328 7.08 -12.08 10.33
CA LEU A 328 6.05 -12.68 9.48
C LEU A 328 6.65 -13.45 8.29
N GLU A 329 7.74 -12.95 7.72
CA GLU A 329 8.46 -13.56 6.59
C GLU A 329 9.00 -14.97 6.90
N THR A 330 9.16 -15.31 8.18
CA THR A 330 9.61 -16.65 8.64
C THR A 330 8.47 -17.63 8.92
N LEU A 331 7.20 -17.19 8.92
CA LEU A 331 6.07 -18.04 9.33
C LEU A 331 5.66 -19.04 8.24
N LYS A 332 5.45 -20.30 8.63
CA LYS A 332 4.87 -21.36 7.79
C LYS A 332 3.33 -21.29 7.81
N SER A 333 2.77 -20.14 7.44
CA SER A 333 1.33 -19.88 7.35
C SER A 333 1.02 -18.95 6.17
N SER A 334 -0.27 -18.82 5.82
CA SER A 334 -0.76 -17.96 4.73
C SER A 334 -0.26 -16.52 4.82
N VAL A 335 -0.28 -15.93 6.03
CA VAL A 335 0.26 -14.58 6.30
C VAL A 335 1.75 -14.47 5.99
N GLY A 336 2.54 -15.50 6.35
CA GLY A 336 3.96 -15.51 6.04
C GLY A 336 4.21 -15.71 4.54
N GLU A 337 3.38 -16.51 3.87
CA GLU A 337 3.44 -16.72 2.43
C GLU A 337 3.19 -15.42 1.67
N ILE A 338 2.10 -14.73 2.00
CA ILE A 338 1.75 -13.40 1.51
C ILE A 338 2.88 -12.40 1.78
N THR A 339 3.40 -12.36 3.01
CA THR A 339 4.51 -11.45 3.38
C THR A 339 5.73 -11.66 2.47
N ARG A 340 6.10 -12.92 2.22
CA ARG A 340 7.23 -13.25 1.33
C ARG A 340 6.95 -12.95 -0.13
N TYR A 341 5.73 -13.19 -0.61
CA TYR A 341 5.32 -12.80 -1.95
C TYR A 341 5.37 -11.28 -2.14
N THR A 342 4.74 -10.51 -1.24
CA THR A 342 4.72 -9.05 -1.26
C THR A 342 6.13 -8.43 -1.20
N LEU A 343 7.06 -9.00 -0.43
CA LEU A 343 8.42 -8.47 -0.30
C LEU A 343 9.40 -8.97 -1.39
N PHE A 344 9.34 -10.24 -1.76
CA PHE A 344 10.36 -10.91 -2.59
C PHE A 344 9.86 -11.46 -3.92
N GLY A 345 8.56 -11.37 -4.22
CA GLY A 345 7.94 -11.99 -5.40
C GLY A 345 7.88 -13.53 -5.33
N ASN A 346 8.19 -14.13 -4.18
CA ASN A 346 8.36 -15.58 -4.03
C ASN A 346 7.84 -16.06 -2.67
N SER A 347 6.76 -16.84 -2.69
CA SER A 347 6.09 -17.42 -1.53
C SER A 347 6.96 -18.37 -0.69
N GLN A 348 8.05 -18.91 -1.27
CA GLN A 348 8.95 -19.89 -0.66
C GLN A 348 10.33 -19.31 -0.25
N ALA A 349 10.54 -17.99 -0.40
CA ALA A 349 11.72 -17.30 0.11
C ALA A 349 11.91 -17.56 1.63
N CYS A 350 13.12 -17.40 2.17
CA CYS A 350 13.40 -17.46 3.62
C CYS A 350 13.04 -18.76 4.40
N LEU A 351 12.22 -19.67 3.88
CA LEU A 351 11.77 -20.90 4.55
C LEU A 351 12.87 -21.97 4.65
N ASN A 352 13.81 -21.97 3.70
CA ASN A 352 14.91 -22.94 3.61
C ASN A 352 16.07 -22.58 4.57
N LYS A 353 15.76 -22.51 5.86
CA LYS A 353 16.72 -22.54 6.98
C LYS A 353 16.38 -23.67 7.97
N THR A 354 16.16 -24.87 7.44
CA THR A 354 16.22 -26.10 8.24
C THR A 354 17.68 -26.50 8.47
N HIS A 355 18.09 -26.47 9.73
CA HIS A 355 19.08 -27.39 10.29
C HIS A 355 18.33 -28.39 11.18
#